data_AF-A0A257MEU1-F1
#
_entry.id   AF-A0A257MEU1-F1
#
_cell.length_a   1.000
_cell.length_b   1.000
_cell.length_c   1.000
_cell.angle_alpha   90.00
_cell.angle_beta   90.00
_cell.angle_gamma   90.00
#
_symmetry.space_group_name_H-M   'P 1'
#
loop_
_entity.id
_entity.type
_entity.pdbx_description
1 polymer ?
#
loop_
_entity_poly.entity_id
_entity_poly.type
_entity_poly.pdbx_seq_one_letter_code
_entity_poly.pdbx_strand_id
1 'polypeptide(L)'
;MSLIEDLSKDKRVVLYVVAVALAIISIGFFGLKFGLDLEGGSYLQLQLQGAQAQIDVSPEKILEYQFNATSVERRAQSYVVMVPGIIEADAADDLGYVGAKVAAGENSTKITIPASAESIVLTYLKNNLDADVKLNVNVAPVRYEILTNVTRDSLNALLAPVGGRVPEGEDTFVEGVTEETMQDTKRVLDSKLNRLGLQDIKVKPVGGRFLLIDMAGADVAQAQEIVGKPGKFEIRIQTENNESVHVL
;
A
#
# COMPACT_ATOMS: atom_id res chain seq x y z
N MET A 1 68.75 5.91 15.86
CA MET A 1 68.58 6.99 14.86
C MET A 1 67.16 6.90 14.38
N SER A 2 66.39 7.97 14.50
CA SER A 2 64.96 7.95 14.18
C SER A 2 64.76 7.96 12.67
N LEU A 3 63.80 7.20 12.13
CA LEU A 3 63.41 7.24 10.71
C LEU A 3 63.17 8.68 10.19
N ILE A 4 62.76 9.58 11.10
CA ILE A 4 62.53 11.00 10.82
C ILE A 4 63.85 11.77 10.60
N GLU A 5 64.93 11.42 11.31
CA GLU A 5 66.25 12.05 11.15
C GLU A 5 66.88 11.71 9.79
N ASP A 6 66.70 10.46 9.33
CA ASP A 6 67.22 10.02 8.03
C ASP A 6 66.41 10.60 6.86
N LEU A 7 65.08 10.70 6.99
CA LEU A 7 64.24 11.37 5.99
C LEU A 7 64.55 12.87 5.85
N SER A 8 64.92 13.55 6.94
CA SER A 8 65.17 15.00 6.94
C SER A 8 66.53 15.39 6.31
N LYS A 9 67.43 14.44 6.04
CA LYS A 9 68.72 14.71 5.39
C LYS A 9 68.64 14.83 3.88
N ASP A 10 67.67 14.16 3.25
CA ASP A 10 67.51 14.22 1.80
C ASP A 10 66.70 15.46 1.40
N LYS A 11 67.36 16.38 0.69
CA LYS A 11 66.77 17.62 0.18
C LYS A 11 65.54 17.38 -0.71
N ARG A 12 65.47 16.23 -1.42
CA ARG A 12 64.32 15.86 -2.25
C ARG A 12 63.11 15.49 -1.40
N VAL A 13 63.34 14.75 -0.32
CA VAL A 13 62.28 14.31 0.60
C VAL A 13 61.71 15.51 1.35
N VAL A 14 62.56 16.41 1.84
CA VAL A 14 62.13 17.65 2.50
C VAL A 14 61.29 18.51 1.56
N LEU A 15 61.68 18.64 0.29
CA LEU A 15 60.90 19.36 -0.72
C LEU A 15 59.50 18.76 -0.92
N TYR A 16 59.39 17.43 -0.98
CA TYR A 16 58.09 16.76 -1.09
C TYR A 16 57.21 17.00 0.12
N VAL A 17 57.78 16.92 1.34
CA VAL A 17 57.02 17.17 2.59
C VAL A 17 56.49 18.61 2.62
N VAL A 18 57.32 19.58 2.23
CA VAL A 18 56.89 20.99 2.15
C VAL A 18 55.81 21.18 1.09
N ALA A 19 55.93 20.55 -0.07
CA ALA A 19 54.91 20.61 -1.13
C ALA A 19 53.57 20.02 -0.68
N VAL A 20 53.59 18.89 0.03
CA VAL A 20 52.38 18.26 0.60
C VAL A 20 51.76 19.15 1.68
N ALA A 21 52.57 19.72 2.57
CA ALA A 21 52.07 20.64 3.59
C ALA A 21 51.43 21.89 2.97
N LEU A 22 52.07 22.47 1.94
CA LEU A 22 51.51 23.59 1.18
C LEU A 22 50.22 23.23 0.46
N ALA A 23 50.11 22.02 -0.10
CA ALA A 23 48.88 21.54 -0.71
C ALA A 23 47.74 21.43 0.33
N ILE A 24 48.01 20.87 1.52
CA ILE A 24 47.02 20.75 2.60
C ILE A 24 46.57 22.13 3.08
N ILE A 25 47.50 23.07 3.28
CA ILE A 25 47.18 24.46 3.67
C ILE A 25 46.35 25.15 2.58
N SER A 26 46.71 24.94 1.31
CA SER A 26 45.99 25.52 0.18
C SER A 26 44.56 24.99 0.09
N ILE A 27 44.37 23.69 0.31
CA ILE A 27 43.05 23.06 0.38
C ILE A 27 42.23 23.63 1.54
N GLY A 28 42.83 23.80 2.72
CA GLY A 28 42.15 24.31 3.91
C GLY A 28 41.76 25.80 3.81
N PHE A 29 42.59 26.63 3.17
CA PHE A 29 42.40 28.08 3.12
C PHE A 29 41.62 28.55 1.89
N PHE A 30 41.88 27.97 0.72
CA PHE A 30 41.18 28.34 -0.52
C PHE A 30 39.94 27.50 -0.79
N GLY A 31 39.78 26.40 -0.06
CA GLY A 31 38.75 25.41 -0.33
C GLY A 31 39.04 24.68 -1.65
N LEU A 32 38.45 23.50 -1.79
CA LEU A 32 38.44 22.83 -3.08
C LEU A 32 37.22 23.33 -3.84
N LYS A 33 37.44 24.12 -4.89
CA LYS A 33 36.42 24.32 -5.94
C LYS A 33 36.36 23.07 -6.82
N PHE A 34 36.14 21.92 -6.20
CA PHE A 34 35.66 20.79 -6.97
C PHE A 34 34.26 21.19 -7.40
N GLY A 35 34.05 21.34 -8.70
CA GLY A 35 32.72 21.33 -9.29
C GLY A 35 32.02 19.97 -9.12
N LEU A 36 32.09 19.38 -7.92
CA LEU A 36 30.93 18.68 -7.38
C LEU A 36 29.91 19.76 -7.04
N ASP A 37 29.35 20.34 -8.09
CA ASP A 37 27.96 20.72 -8.04
C ASP A 37 27.22 19.39 -7.91
N LEU A 38 27.11 18.91 -6.66
CA LEU A 38 25.92 18.18 -6.31
C LEU A 38 24.83 19.26 -6.31
N GLU A 39 24.38 19.67 -7.50
CA GLU A 39 22.94 19.77 -7.73
C GLU A 39 22.42 18.35 -7.46
N GLY A 40 22.39 17.99 -6.18
CA GLY A 40 21.70 16.83 -5.68
C GLY A 40 20.27 17.14 -5.99
N GLY A 41 19.77 16.58 -7.08
CA GLY A 41 18.36 16.61 -7.39
C GLY A 41 17.60 16.31 -6.11
N SER A 42 16.65 17.16 -5.76
CA SER A 42 15.76 16.87 -4.65
C SER A 42 14.97 15.63 -5.06
N TYR A 43 14.95 14.59 -4.24
CA TYR A 43 14.12 13.43 -4.50
C TYR A 43 13.09 13.29 -3.39
N LEU A 44 11.86 12.97 -3.79
CA LEU A 44 10.77 12.67 -2.88
C LEU A 44 10.59 11.15 -2.82
N GLN A 45 10.65 10.59 -1.61
CA GLN A 45 10.34 9.19 -1.38
C GLN A 45 8.89 9.07 -0.93
N LEU A 46 8.07 8.44 -1.76
CA LEU A 46 6.69 8.10 -1.44
C LEU A 46 6.63 6.65 -0.98
N GLN A 47 6.17 6.42 0.25
CA GLN A 47 5.88 5.08 0.76
C GLN A 47 4.46 4.69 0.37
N LEU A 48 4.32 3.57 -0.33
CA LEU A 48 3.01 3.00 -0.63
C LEU A 48 2.43 2.35 0.62
N GLN A 49 1.18 2.66 0.89
CA GLN A 49 0.40 2.02 1.94
C GLN A 49 -0.14 0.71 1.38
N GLY A 50 0.21 -0.39 2.04
CA GLY A 50 -0.36 -1.69 1.75
C GLY A 50 0.40 -2.83 2.39
N ALA A 51 -0.25 -3.99 2.42
CA ALA A 51 0.35 -5.25 2.84
C ALA A 51 -0.21 -6.41 2.04
N GLN A 52 0.58 -7.46 1.88
CA GLN A 52 0.16 -8.74 1.31
C GLN A 52 0.11 -9.78 2.42
N ALA A 53 -1.07 -10.34 2.69
CA ALA A 53 -1.26 -11.29 3.78
C ALA A 53 -1.94 -12.58 3.31
N GLN A 54 -1.46 -13.73 3.80
CA GLN A 54 -2.25 -14.96 3.82
C GLN A 54 -3.25 -14.87 4.96
N ILE A 55 -4.48 -15.33 4.74
CA ILE A 55 -5.54 -15.31 5.74
C ILE A 55 -6.03 -16.74 5.94
N ASP A 56 -5.89 -17.24 7.17
CA ASP A 56 -6.46 -18.51 7.60
C ASP A 56 -7.76 -18.23 8.36
N VAL A 57 -8.88 -18.43 7.68
CA VAL A 57 -10.23 -18.24 8.22
C VAL A 57 -11.22 -19.09 7.45
N SER A 58 -12.24 -19.62 8.14
CA SER A 58 -13.37 -20.30 7.49
C SER A 58 -14.37 -19.28 6.96
N PRO A 59 -14.74 -19.33 5.67
CA PRO A 59 -15.80 -18.48 5.11
C PRO A 59 -17.13 -18.63 5.85
N GLU A 60 -17.45 -19.82 6.33
CA GLU A 60 -18.65 -20.08 7.12
C GLU A 60 -18.66 -19.28 8.42
N LYS A 61 -17.52 -19.17 9.12
CA LYS A 61 -17.40 -18.34 10.34
C LYS A 61 -17.56 -16.85 10.09
N ILE A 62 -17.08 -16.37 8.95
CA ILE A 62 -17.32 -14.99 8.52
C ILE A 62 -18.82 -14.73 8.34
N LEU A 63 -19.49 -15.60 7.58
CA LEU A 63 -20.91 -15.47 7.29
C LEU A 63 -21.79 -15.66 8.54
N GLU A 64 -21.42 -16.58 9.43
CA GLU A 64 -22.07 -16.74 10.74
C GLU A 64 -22.02 -15.43 11.54
N TYR A 65 -20.85 -14.79 11.59
CA TYR A 65 -20.65 -13.55 12.31
C TYR A 65 -21.40 -12.37 11.69
N GLN A 66 -21.27 -12.15 10.37
CA GLN A 66 -21.86 -11.00 9.69
C GLN A 66 -23.39 -11.01 9.67
N PHE A 67 -23.99 -12.19 9.50
CA PHE A 67 -25.45 -12.33 9.44
C PHE A 67 -26.07 -12.73 10.78
N ASN A 68 -25.28 -12.92 11.84
CA ASN A 68 -25.74 -13.53 13.09
C ASN A 68 -26.52 -14.84 12.82
N ALA A 69 -25.94 -15.67 11.96
CA ALA A 69 -26.63 -16.83 11.38
C ALA A 69 -26.74 -17.99 12.39
N THR A 70 -27.83 -18.75 12.32
CA THR A 70 -27.98 -20.01 13.07
C THR A 70 -27.22 -21.16 12.42
N SER A 71 -27.04 -21.13 11.10
CA SER A 71 -26.23 -22.12 10.38
C SER A 71 -25.75 -21.57 9.04
N VAL A 72 -24.55 -21.99 8.63
CA VAL A 72 -24.01 -21.74 7.29
C VAL A 72 -23.55 -23.05 6.66
N GLU A 73 -24.04 -23.34 5.47
CA GLU A 73 -23.68 -24.55 4.71
C GLU A 73 -23.14 -24.19 3.33
N ARG A 74 -21.99 -24.77 2.97
CA ARG A 74 -21.45 -24.67 1.62
C ARG A 74 -22.19 -25.62 0.66
N ARG A 75 -22.72 -25.08 -0.43
CA ARG A 75 -23.42 -25.80 -1.50
C ARG A 75 -22.78 -25.49 -2.85
N ALA A 76 -21.88 -26.38 -3.30
CA ALA A 76 -21.12 -26.24 -4.55
C ALA A 76 -20.37 -24.89 -4.65
N GLN A 77 -20.89 -23.94 -5.43
CA GLN A 77 -20.33 -22.60 -5.64
C GLN A 77 -21.10 -21.51 -4.87
N SER A 78 -21.84 -21.89 -3.84
CA SER A 78 -22.63 -20.96 -3.03
C SER A 78 -22.59 -21.33 -1.55
N TYR A 79 -22.93 -20.36 -0.71
CA TYR A 79 -23.20 -20.54 0.71
C TYR A 79 -24.67 -20.35 0.99
N VAL A 80 -25.26 -21.23 1.78
CA VAL A 80 -26.62 -21.12 2.29
C VAL A 80 -26.54 -20.71 3.75
N VAL A 81 -26.99 -19.51 4.06
CA VAL A 81 -26.98 -18.90 5.38
C VAL A 81 -28.42 -18.90 5.91
N MET A 82 -28.63 -19.44 7.10
CA MET A 82 -29.92 -19.39 7.80
C MET A 82 -29.82 -18.35 8.91
N VAL A 83 -30.71 -17.37 8.89
CA VAL A 83 -30.75 -16.26 9.84
C VAL A 83 -32.05 -16.32 10.64
N PRO A 84 -32.03 -16.08 11.96
CA PRO A 84 -33.25 -16.02 12.75
C PRO A 84 -34.04 -14.73 12.44
N GLY A 85 -35.37 -14.84 12.39
CA GLY A 85 -36.25 -13.72 12.07
C GLY A 85 -36.37 -13.42 10.57
N ILE A 86 -36.93 -12.26 10.25
CA ILE A 86 -37.06 -11.76 8.87
C ILE A 86 -36.12 -10.57 8.74
N ILE A 87 -35.20 -10.66 7.77
CA ILE A 87 -34.30 -9.56 7.41
C ILE A 87 -34.69 -8.98 6.05
N GLU A 88 -34.21 -7.77 5.77
CA GLU A 88 -34.43 -7.08 4.50
C GLU A 88 -33.84 -7.84 3.30
N ALA A 89 -34.43 -7.64 2.12
CA ALA A 89 -34.06 -8.36 0.91
C ALA A 89 -32.68 -7.97 0.36
N ASP A 90 -32.24 -6.75 0.65
CA ASP A 90 -30.95 -6.15 0.26
C ASP A 90 -29.85 -6.35 1.30
N ALA A 91 -30.14 -6.91 2.47
CA ALA A 91 -29.18 -7.05 3.58
C ALA A 91 -27.85 -7.75 3.19
N ALA A 92 -27.89 -8.67 2.22
CA ALA A 92 -26.68 -9.31 1.71
C ALA A 92 -25.96 -8.44 0.66
N ASP A 93 -26.70 -7.72 -0.18
CA ASP A 93 -26.13 -6.80 -1.16
C ASP A 93 -25.47 -5.59 -0.46
N ASP A 94 -26.07 -5.09 0.63
CA ASP A 94 -25.53 -4.04 1.50
C ASP A 94 -24.19 -4.43 2.15
N LEU A 95 -23.99 -5.73 2.40
CA LEU A 95 -22.73 -6.29 2.87
C LEU A 95 -21.75 -6.59 1.73
N GLY A 96 -22.08 -6.25 0.49
CA GLY A 96 -21.23 -6.45 -0.68
C GLY A 96 -21.32 -7.85 -1.31
N TYR A 97 -22.32 -8.66 -0.96
CA TYR A 97 -22.56 -9.98 -1.54
C TYR A 97 -23.53 -9.93 -2.72
N VAL A 98 -23.13 -9.21 -3.77
CA VAL A 98 -23.95 -8.96 -4.96
C VAL A 98 -24.50 -10.25 -5.57
N GLY A 99 -25.81 -10.26 -5.81
CA GLY A 99 -26.50 -11.40 -6.43
C GLY A 99 -26.88 -12.49 -5.44
N ALA A 100 -26.76 -12.21 -4.15
CA ALA A 100 -27.36 -13.03 -3.12
C ALA A 100 -28.88 -13.09 -3.28
N LYS A 101 -29.46 -14.24 -2.94
CA LYS A 101 -30.92 -14.44 -2.97
C LYS A 101 -31.44 -14.59 -1.56
N VAL A 102 -32.34 -13.71 -1.16
CA VAL A 102 -32.98 -13.72 0.14
C VAL A 102 -34.40 -14.30 0.02
N ALA A 103 -34.72 -15.29 0.84
CA ALA A 103 -36.04 -15.91 0.92
C ALA A 103 -36.51 -15.91 2.37
N ALA A 104 -37.49 -15.05 2.69
CA ALA A 104 -38.11 -15.00 4.01
C ALA A 104 -39.07 -16.19 4.21
N GLY A 105 -38.93 -16.88 5.33
CA GLY A 105 -39.93 -17.82 5.87
C GLY A 105 -40.76 -17.17 6.98
N GLU A 106 -41.42 -17.99 7.79
CA GLU A 106 -42.28 -17.49 8.89
C GLU A 106 -41.48 -16.84 10.03
N ASN A 107 -40.34 -17.43 10.43
CA ASN A 107 -39.50 -16.98 11.55
C ASN A 107 -37.99 -17.06 11.25
N SER A 108 -37.62 -17.25 9.99
CA SER A 108 -36.23 -17.37 9.56
C SER A 108 -36.08 -16.91 8.12
N THR A 109 -34.92 -16.38 7.79
CA THR A 109 -34.55 -16.02 6.42
C THR A 109 -33.45 -16.92 5.91
N LYS A 110 -33.62 -17.43 4.69
CA LYS A 110 -32.60 -18.15 3.96
C LYS A 110 -31.92 -17.21 2.98
N ILE A 111 -30.61 -17.07 3.07
CA ILE A 111 -29.79 -16.31 2.14
C ILE A 111 -28.93 -17.29 1.35
N THR A 112 -28.95 -17.19 0.03
CA THR A 112 -28.07 -17.96 -0.86
C THR A 112 -27.06 -17.02 -1.51
N ILE A 113 -25.79 -17.15 -1.14
CA ILE A 113 -24.69 -16.27 -1.58
C ILE A 113 -23.85 -17.02 -2.62
N PRO A 114 -23.90 -16.64 -3.92
CA PRO A 114 -23.10 -17.26 -4.97
C PRO A 114 -21.67 -16.68 -4.96
N ALA A 115 -20.80 -17.16 -4.08
CA ALA A 115 -19.43 -16.66 -3.92
C ALA A 115 -18.41 -17.79 -3.68
N SER A 116 -17.15 -17.55 -4.07
CA SER A 116 -16.02 -18.40 -3.69
C SER A 116 -15.59 -18.13 -2.25
N ALA A 117 -14.77 -19.02 -1.68
CA ALA A 117 -14.20 -18.82 -0.34
C ALA A 117 -13.38 -17.53 -0.28
N GLU A 118 -12.56 -17.27 -1.30
CA GLU A 118 -11.71 -16.10 -1.41
C GLU A 118 -12.53 -14.81 -1.53
N SER A 119 -13.65 -14.85 -2.26
CA SER A 119 -14.55 -13.70 -2.35
C SER A 119 -15.19 -13.36 -1.01
N ILE A 120 -15.56 -14.36 -0.18
CA ILE A 120 -16.11 -14.10 1.17
C ILE A 120 -15.08 -13.36 2.04
N VAL A 121 -13.83 -13.82 2.05
CA VAL A 121 -12.75 -13.20 2.82
C VAL A 121 -12.43 -11.81 2.27
N LEU A 122 -12.37 -11.65 0.96
CA LEU A 122 -12.12 -10.37 0.30
C LEU A 122 -13.19 -9.34 0.69
N THR A 123 -14.48 -9.68 0.61
CA THR A 123 -15.58 -8.79 1.02
C THR A 123 -15.49 -8.44 2.51
N TYR A 124 -15.19 -9.42 3.37
CA TYR A 124 -15.03 -9.19 4.80
C TYR A 124 -13.89 -8.20 5.11
N LEU A 125 -12.72 -8.37 4.50
CA LEU A 125 -11.59 -7.46 4.69
C LEU A 125 -11.91 -6.05 4.17
N LYS A 126 -12.51 -5.93 2.98
CA LYS A 126 -12.90 -4.63 2.41
C LYS A 126 -13.81 -3.84 3.34
N ASN A 127 -14.86 -4.49 3.85
CA ASN A 127 -15.85 -3.82 4.68
C ASN A 127 -15.28 -3.42 6.05
N ASN A 128 -14.46 -4.26 6.67
CA ASN A 128 -13.94 -3.99 8.01
C ASN A 128 -12.72 -3.04 8.01
N LEU A 129 -12.00 -2.94 6.89
CA LEU A 129 -10.86 -2.04 6.74
C LEU A 129 -11.22 -0.72 6.06
N ASP A 130 -12.43 -0.61 5.48
CA ASP A 130 -12.84 0.50 4.62
C ASP A 130 -11.78 0.80 3.55
N ALA A 131 -11.32 -0.26 2.88
CA ALA A 131 -10.20 -0.22 1.96
C ALA A 131 -10.32 -1.24 0.84
N ASP A 132 -9.66 -0.95 -0.28
CA ASP A 132 -9.57 -1.91 -1.37
C ASP A 132 -8.66 -3.08 -1.01
N VAL A 133 -9.12 -4.28 -1.40
CA VAL A 133 -8.40 -5.54 -1.24
C VAL A 133 -8.46 -6.30 -2.56
N LYS A 134 -7.31 -6.79 -3.01
CA LYS A 134 -7.16 -7.58 -4.24
C LYS A 134 -6.64 -8.98 -3.92
N LEU A 135 -6.99 -9.96 -4.76
CA LEU A 135 -6.39 -11.29 -4.69
C LEU A 135 -5.10 -11.32 -5.49
N ASN A 136 -4.01 -11.71 -4.85
CA ASN A 136 -2.78 -12.09 -5.51
C ASN A 136 -2.76 -13.61 -5.69
N VAL A 137 -3.22 -14.05 -6.86
CA VAL A 137 -3.27 -15.47 -7.28
C VAL A 137 -1.98 -15.94 -7.95
N ASN A 138 -1.01 -15.05 -8.16
CA ASN A 138 0.28 -15.36 -8.78
C ASN A 138 1.25 -16.04 -7.81
N VAL A 139 0.85 -16.17 -6.54
CA VAL A 139 1.60 -16.83 -5.46
C VAL A 139 0.75 -17.91 -4.82
N ALA A 140 1.39 -19.00 -4.41
CA ALA A 140 0.76 -20.08 -3.66
C ALA A 140 1.44 -20.20 -2.28
N PRO A 141 0.69 -20.16 -1.16
CA PRO A 141 -0.76 -19.93 -1.05
C PRO A 141 -1.19 -18.53 -1.50
N VAL A 142 -2.47 -18.38 -1.88
CA VAL A 142 -3.07 -17.10 -2.30
C VAL A 142 -2.90 -16.05 -1.20
N ARG A 143 -2.59 -14.81 -1.60
CA ARG A 143 -2.48 -13.67 -0.68
C ARG A 143 -3.52 -12.61 -1.01
N TYR A 144 -3.93 -11.88 0.02
CA TYR A 144 -4.77 -10.70 -0.09
C TYR A 144 -3.86 -9.49 -0.02
N GLU A 145 -3.85 -8.71 -1.10
CA GLU A 145 -3.19 -7.41 -1.15
C GLU A 145 -4.18 -6.37 -0.62
N ILE A 146 -3.89 -5.84 0.56
CA ILE A 146 -4.68 -4.87 1.29
C ILE A 146 -4.10 -3.48 1.02
N LEU A 147 -4.86 -2.59 0.40
CA LEU A 147 -4.41 -1.28 -0.08
C LEU A 147 -4.64 -0.17 0.96
N THR A 148 -4.32 -0.49 2.21
CA THR A 148 -4.31 0.47 3.32
C THR A 148 -3.23 0.07 4.32
N ASN A 149 -2.91 0.97 5.24
CA ASN A 149 -1.90 0.71 6.25
C ASN A 149 -2.44 -0.28 7.29
N VAL A 150 -1.90 -1.50 7.30
CA VAL A 150 -2.23 -2.53 8.28
C VAL A 150 -0.96 -3.18 8.80
N THR A 151 -1.03 -3.63 10.05
CA THR A 151 -0.02 -4.47 10.70
C THR A 151 -0.55 -5.89 10.86
N ARG A 152 0.34 -6.86 11.07
CA ARG A 152 -0.07 -8.23 11.42
C ARG A 152 -1.00 -8.25 12.65
N ASP A 153 -0.67 -7.48 13.68
CA ASP A 153 -1.46 -7.44 14.92
C ASP A 153 -2.84 -6.86 14.69
N SER A 154 -2.96 -5.77 13.92
CA SER A 154 -4.26 -5.19 13.57
C SER A 154 -5.11 -6.14 12.72
N LEU A 155 -4.49 -6.90 11.80
CA LEU A 155 -5.22 -7.91 11.02
C LEU A 155 -5.68 -9.08 11.89
N ASN A 156 -4.82 -9.57 12.79
CA ASN A 156 -5.21 -10.62 13.72
C ASN A 156 -6.34 -10.18 14.65
N ALA A 157 -6.30 -8.94 15.14
CA ALA A 157 -7.37 -8.38 15.95
C ALA A 157 -8.69 -8.28 15.16
N LEU A 158 -8.63 -7.88 13.88
CA LEU A 158 -9.78 -7.82 13.00
C LEU A 158 -10.38 -9.21 12.72
N LEU A 159 -9.55 -10.25 12.57
CA LEU A 159 -9.97 -11.61 12.26
C LEU A 159 -10.40 -12.43 13.48
N ALA A 160 -10.01 -12.01 14.69
CA ALA A 160 -10.31 -12.74 15.93
C ALA A 160 -11.81 -13.05 16.15
N PRO A 161 -12.77 -12.14 15.87
CA PRO A 161 -14.20 -12.44 16.06
C PRO A 161 -14.72 -13.57 15.18
N VAL A 162 -14.09 -13.81 14.02
CA VAL A 162 -14.45 -14.88 13.08
C VAL A 162 -13.53 -16.10 13.22
N GLY A 163 -12.71 -16.16 14.28
CA GLY A 163 -11.76 -17.24 14.53
C GLY A 163 -10.62 -17.31 13.49
N GLY A 164 -10.42 -16.25 12.72
CA GLY A 164 -9.38 -16.16 11.70
C GLY A 164 -8.06 -15.65 12.27
N ARG A 165 -6.98 -15.86 11.50
CA ARG A 165 -5.65 -15.31 11.79
C ARG A 165 -4.81 -15.18 10.54
N VAL A 166 -3.76 -14.39 10.62
CA VAL A 166 -2.63 -14.44 9.69
C VAL A 166 -1.73 -15.62 10.12
N PRO A 167 -1.43 -16.61 9.25
CA PRO A 167 -0.55 -17.72 9.61
C PRO A 167 0.84 -17.27 10.08
N GLU A 168 1.50 -18.10 10.88
CA GLU A 168 2.89 -17.86 11.29
C GLU A 168 3.85 -17.98 10.09
N GLY A 169 4.90 -17.16 10.06
CA GLY A 169 5.91 -17.13 9.00
C GLY A 169 6.21 -15.71 8.51
N GLU A 170 7.44 -15.44 8.06
CA GLU A 170 7.80 -14.10 7.56
C GLU A 170 7.20 -13.80 6.19
N ASP A 171 6.89 -14.82 5.40
CA ASP A 171 6.33 -14.70 4.06
C ASP A 171 4.80 -14.66 4.05
N THR A 172 4.13 -14.93 5.17
CA THR A 172 2.67 -14.91 5.27
C THR A 172 2.11 -13.50 5.45
N PHE A 173 2.95 -12.53 5.85
CA PHE A 173 2.63 -11.11 5.90
C PHE A 173 3.83 -10.34 5.38
N VAL A 174 3.66 -9.67 4.25
CA VAL A 174 4.71 -8.87 3.61
C VAL A 174 4.22 -7.44 3.49
N GLU A 175 4.95 -6.50 4.08
CA GLU A 175 4.66 -5.07 3.90
C GLU A 175 4.88 -4.64 2.45
N GLY A 176 3.99 -3.78 1.96
CA GLY A 176 3.99 -3.27 0.61
C GLY A 176 2.97 -3.94 -0.29
N VAL A 177 2.99 -3.50 -1.55
CA VAL A 177 2.08 -3.92 -2.60
C VAL A 177 2.77 -4.87 -3.58
N THR A 178 1.98 -5.53 -4.41
CA THR A 178 2.41 -6.30 -5.56
C THR A 178 3.11 -5.42 -6.59
N GLU A 179 3.95 -6.03 -7.43
CA GLU A 179 4.61 -5.34 -8.53
C GLU A 179 3.59 -4.72 -9.50
N GLU A 180 2.48 -5.42 -9.76
CA GLU A 180 1.40 -4.91 -10.62
C GLU A 180 0.80 -3.62 -10.06
N THR A 181 0.38 -3.63 -8.79
CA THR A 181 -0.18 -2.43 -8.13
C THR A 181 0.87 -1.31 -8.03
N MET A 182 2.15 -1.64 -7.83
CA MET A 182 3.24 -0.67 -7.85
C MET A 182 3.38 0.02 -9.22
N GLN A 183 3.39 -0.75 -10.31
CA GLN A 183 3.48 -0.23 -11.67
C GLN A 183 2.24 0.57 -12.07
N ASP A 184 1.06 0.15 -11.61
CA ASP A 184 -0.18 0.90 -11.80
C ASP A 184 -0.13 2.25 -11.08
N THR A 185 0.32 2.25 -9.83
CA THR A 185 0.48 3.47 -9.04
C THR A 185 1.48 4.41 -9.69
N LYS A 186 2.63 3.88 -10.16
CA LYS A 186 3.61 4.63 -10.94
C LYS A 186 2.96 5.27 -12.17
N ARG A 187 2.20 4.52 -12.96
CA ARG A 187 1.53 5.02 -14.17
C ARG A 187 0.54 6.16 -13.86
N VAL A 188 -0.20 6.04 -12.77
CA VAL A 188 -1.13 7.08 -12.31
C VAL A 188 -0.37 8.33 -11.87
N LEU A 189 0.74 8.18 -11.15
CA LEU A 189 1.58 9.31 -10.75
C LEU A 189 2.23 9.99 -11.96
N ASP A 190 2.78 9.23 -12.91
CA ASP A 190 3.33 9.77 -14.15
C ASP A 190 2.27 10.62 -14.89
N SER A 191 1.04 10.09 -15.00
CA SER A 191 -0.07 10.82 -15.63
C SER A 191 -0.45 12.10 -14.87
N LYS A 192 -0.49 12.06 -13.54
CA LYS A 192 -0.78 13.23 -12.69
C LYS A 192 0.29 14.31 -12.84
N LEU A 193 1.56 13.94 -12.77
CA LEU A 193 2.69 14.86 -12.93
C LEU A 193 2.70 15.49 -14.32
N ASN A 194 2.47 14.70 -15.38
CA ASN A 194 2.38 15.19 -16.75
C ASN A 194 1.27 16.22 -16.93
N ARG A 195 0.09 15.98 -16.35
CA ARG A 195 -1.06 16.91 -16.40
C ARG A 195 -0.78 18.24 -15.70
N LEU A 196 0.15 18.27 -14.76
CA LEU A 196 0.53 19.45 -14.00
C LEU A 196 1.75 20.16 -14.58
N GLY A 197 2.20 19.75 -15.78
CA GLY A 197 3.34 20.35 -16.47
C GLY A 197 4.69 19.87 -15.96
N LEU A 198 4.73 18.85 -15.11
CA LEU A 198 5.95 18.31 -14.48
C LEU A 198 6.46 17.07 -15.23
N GLN A 199 6.54 17.15 -16.57
CA GLN A 199 6.83 16.00 -17.43
C GLN A 199 8.26 15.46 -17.30
N ASP A 200 9.19 16.28 -16.82
CA ASP A 200 10.59 15.90 -16.64
C ASP A 200 10.84 15.16 -15.31
N ILE A 201 9.84 15.06 -14.43
CA ILE A 201 9.94 14.33 -13.16
C ILE A 201 9.86 12.83 -13.42
N LYS A 202 10.86 12.08 -12.93
CA LYS A 202 10.96 10.63 -13.11
C LYS A 202 10.52 9.90 -11.85
N VAL A 203 9.49 9.05 -11.97
CA VAL A 203 9.07 8.12 -10.90
C VAL A 203 9.78 6.77 -11.10
N LYS A 204 10.44 6.27 -10.05
CA LYS A 204 11.17 5.00 -10.04
C LYS A 204 10.67 4.11 -8.90
N PRO A 205 10.18 2.90 -9.17
CA PRO A 205 9.84 1.95 -8.13
C PRO A 205 11.11 1.37 -7.48
N VAL A 206 11.07 1.24 -6.15
CA VAL A 206 12.13 0.66 -5.33
C VAL A 206 11.53 -0.38 -4.41
N GLY A 207 11.65 -1.64 -4.82
CA GLY A 207 10.98 -2.77 -4.19
C GLY A 207 9.45 -2.65 -4.27
N GLY A 208 8.74 -3.32 -3.36
CA GLY A 208 7.27 -3.27 -3.27
C GLY A 208 6.71 -2.17 -2.35
N ARG A 209 7.56 -1.26 -1.85
CA ARG A 209 7.17 -0.30 -0.79
C ARG A 209 7.39 1.16 -1.12
N PHE A 210 8.32 1.49 -2.00
CA PHE A 210 8.72 2.89 -2.22
C PHE A 210 8.70 3.26 -3.69
N LEU A 211 8.28 4.50 -3.96
CA LEU A 211 8.45 5.20 -5.22
C LEU A 211 9.39 6.39 -4.98
N LEU A 212 10.50 6.44 -5.69
CA LEU A 212 11.41 7.57 -5.70
C LEU A 212 11.04 8.51 -6.86
N ILE A 213 10.82 9.77 -6.54
CA ILE A 213 10.40 10.79 -7.48
C ILE A 213 11.53 11.82 -7.57
N ASP A 214 12.22 11.86 -8.71
CA ASP A 214 13.35 12.75 -8.95
C ASP A 214 12.87 14.13 -9.42
N MET A 215 13.14 15.15 -8.62
CA MET A 215 12.65 16.50 -8.83
C MET A 215 13.75 17.38 -9.42
N ALA A 216 13.83 17.42 -10.74
CA ALA A 216 14.69 18.36 -11.44
C ALA A 216 14.02 19.76 -11.43
N GLY A 217 14.42 20.63 -10.48
CA GLY A 217 14.04 22.05 -10.48
C GLY A 217 12.61 22.38 -10.03
N ALA A 218 11.85 21.42 -9.49
CA ALA A 218 10.52 21.63 -8.92
C ALA A 218 10.56 21.81 -7.40
N ASP A 219 9.65 22.61 -6.83
CA ASP A 219 9.52 22.81 -5.39
C ASP A 219 8.97 21.53 -4.71
N VAL A 220 9.72 21.00 -3.73
CA VAL A 220 9.40 19.80 -2.95
C VAL A 220 8.03 19.90 -2.30
N ALA A 221 7.64 21.08 -1.82
CA ALA A 221 6.36 21.29 -1.17
C ALA A 221 5.18 21.08 -2.14
N GLN A 222 5.28 21.61 -3.36
CA GLN A 222 4.26 21.44 -4.39
C GLN A 222 4.14 19.98 -4.84
N ALA A 223 5.26 19.30 -5.06
CA ALA A 223 5.19 17.89 -5.45
C ALA A 223 4.64 16.99 -4.36
N GLN A 224 4.95 17.26 -3.09
CA GLN A 224 4.38 16.52 -1.96
C GLN A 224 2.85 16.66 -1.92
N GLU A 225 2.32 17.86 -2.16
CA GLU A 225 0.88 18.07 -2.23
C GLU A 225 0.23 17.29 -3.40
N ILE A 226 0.90 17.24 -4.55
CA ILE A 226 0.41 16.61 -5.76
C ILE A 226 0.38 15.07 -5.64
N VAL A 227 1.42 14.48 -5.04
CA VAL A 227 1.60 13.02 -5.01
C VAL A 227 1.10 12.39 -3.71
N GLY A 228 1.01 13.15 -2.62
CA GLY A 228 0.63 12.66 -1.29
C GLY A 228 -0.88 12.58 -1.05
N LYS A 229 -1.69 13.22 -1.90
CA LYS A 229 -3.16 13.21 -1.75
C LYS A 229 -3.80 12.18 -2.70
N PRO A 230 -4.38 11.07 -2.19
CA PRO A 230 -5.20 10.19 -3.01
C PRO A 230 -6.39 10.98 -3.57
N GLY A 231 -6.72 10.74 -4.83
CA GLY A 231 -7.87 11.37 -5.46
C GLY A 231 -9.14 10.63 -5.06
N LYS A 232 -10.14 11.33 -4.53
CA LYS A 232 -11.50 10.81 -4.35
C LYS A 232 -12.33 11.19 -5.57
N PHE A 233 -12.91 10.20 -6.24
CA PHE A 233 -13.90 10.45 -7.28
C PHE A 233 -15.29 10.46 -6.64
N GLU A 234 -16.05 11.54 -6.83
CA GLU A 234 -17.44 11.67 -6.36
C GLU A 234 -18.35 11.96 -7.55
N ILE A 235 -19.42 11.18 -7.73
CA ILE A 235 -20.49 11.51 -8.66
C ILE A 235 -21.56 12.25 -7.87
N ARG A 236 -21.97 13.44 -8.35
CA ARG A 236 -23.09 14.21 -7.78
C ARG A 236 -24.17 14.38 -8.83
N ILE A 237 -25.40 13.96 -8.54
CA ILE A 237 -26.55 14.18 -9.40
C ILE A 237 -27.18 15.52 -8.97
N GLN A 238 -27.25 16.48 -9.90
CA GLN A 238 -27.99 17.73 -9.68
C GLN A 238 -29.44 17.54 -10.15
N THR A 239 -30.41 17.74 -9.25
CA THR A 239 -31.84 17.83 -9.57
C THR A 239 -32.28 19.30 -9.48
N GLU A 240 -33.28 19.70 -10.28
CA GLU A 240 -33.62 21.12 -10.56
C GLU A 240 -34.13 21.98 -9.37
N ASN A 241 -34.04 21.51 -8.12
CA ASN A 241 -34.44 22.27 -6.92
C ASN A 241 -33.35 22.42 -5.86
N ASN A 242 -32.07 22.34 -6.25
CA ASN A 242 -30.91 22.69 -5.40
C ASN A 242 -30.71 21.78 -4.17
N GLU A 243 -31.32 20.59 -4.15
CA GLU A 243 -31.07 19.54 -3.16
C GLU A 243 -30.20 18.46 -3.79
N SER A 244 -28.91 18.46 -3.43
CA SER A 244 -27.98 17.40 -3.82
C SER A 244 -28.20 16.17 -2.95
N VAL A 245 -28.66 15.06 -3.53
CA VAL A 245 -28.70 13.77 -2.85
C VAL A 245 -27.41 13.00 -3.18
N HIS A 246 -26.70 12.58 -2.13
CA HIS A 246 -25.56 11.67 -2.24
C HIS A 246 -26.07 10.28 -2.60
N VAL A 247 -25.56 9.68 -3.67
CA VAL A 247 -25.88 8.31 -4.05
C VAL A 247 -24.59 7.51 -3.93
N LEU A 248 -24.62 6.47 -3.08
CA LEU A 248 -23.57 5.47 -2.92
C LEU A 248 -23.38 4.67 -4.22
#